data_AF-A0A0Q0SXR1-F1
#
_entry.id   AF-A0A0Q0SXR1-F1
#
_cell.length_a   1.000
_cell.length_b   1.000
_cell.length_c   1.000
_cell.angle_alpha   90.00
_cell.angle_beta   90.00
_cell.angle_gamma   90.00
#
_symmetry.space_group_name_H-M   'P 1'
#
loop_
_entity.id
_entity.type
_entity.pdbx_description
1 polymer ?
#
loop_
_entity_poly.entity_id
_entity_poly.type
_entity_poly.pdbx_seq_one_letter_code
_entity_poly.pdbx_strand_id
1 'polypeptide(L)'
;MREKVDPTIAKKYKVLSPLTELNLFISEIQKASKVISTSLHGIIIAESYSIPAVLIENNSGETLFKYHDYFQGTGRDKVHICKDFNSALNHSPPSPNLEKFQDGLLSCFPYDIWQIKR
;
A
#
# COMPACT_ATOMS: atom_id res chain seq x y z
N MET A 1 2.20 17.01 11.21
CA MET A 1 3.52 16.91 11.86
C MET A 1 4.13 15.59 11.43
N ARG A 2 5.21 15.58 10.64
CA ARG A 2 5.84 14.32 10.18
C ARG A 2 6.55 13.71 11.39
N GLU A 3 6.04 12.60 11.92
CA GLU A 3 6.78 11.83 12.91
C GLU A 3 8.12 11.44 12.29
N LYS A 4 9.21 11.83 12.94
CA LYS A 4 10.54 11.41 12.53
C LYS A 4 10.61 9.91 12.76
N VAL A 5 10.79 9.14 11.69
CA VAL A 5 11.05 7.70 11.78
C VAL A 5 12.26 7.50 12.68
N ASP A 6 12.16 6.54 13.59
CA ASP A 6 13.23 6.20 14.52
C ASP A 6 14.55 5.98 13.76
N PRO A 7 15.64 6.70 14.11
CA PRO A 7 16.94 6.56 13.46
C PRO A 7 17.47 5.13 13.44
N THR A 8 17.13 4.31 14.45
CA THR A 8 17.51 2.90 14.52
C THR A 8 16.85 2.07 13.41
N ILE A 9 15.60 2.36 13.10
CA ILE A 9 14.86 1.73 11.99
C ILE A 9 15.47 2.18 10.68
N ALA A 10 15.69 3.49 10.51
CA ALA A 10 16.24 4.06 9.26
C ALA A 10 17.66 3.57 8.93
N LYS A 11 18.43 3.13 9.93
CA LYS A 11 19.76 2.52 9.73
C LYS A 11 19.68 1.09 9.20
N LYS A 12 18.62 0.34 9.54
CA LYS A 12 18.47 -1.09 9.22
C LYS A 12 17.56 -1.35 8.03
N TYR A 13 16.58 -0.49 7.81
CA TYR A 13 15.54 -0.65 6.80
C TYR A 13 15.46 0.56 5.89
N LYS A 14 15.07 0.34 4.64
CA LYS A 14 14.81 1.43 3.70
C LYS A 14 13.55 2.19 4.12
N VAL A 15 13.69 3.50 4.34
CA VAL A 15 12.57 4.41 4.62
C VAL A 15 12.22 5.18 3.36
N LEU A 16 10.95 5.21 3.00
CA LEU A 16 10.42 5.88 1.81
C LEU A 16 9.32 6.86 2.21
N SER A 17 9.24 7.97 1.48
CA SER A 17 8.15 8.94 1.60
C SER A 17 7.27 8.84 0.38
N PRO A 18 5.93 8.85 0.51
CA PRO A 18 5.02 8.89 -0.65
C PRO A 18 5.11 10.20 -1.44
N LEU A 19 5.88 11.18 -0.96
CA LEU A 19 6.13 12.46 -1.62
C LEU A 19 7.41 12.46 -2.47
N THR A 20 8.10 11.33 -2.60
CA THR A 20 9.20 11.19 -3.56
C THR A 20 8.67 11.00 -4.98
N GLU A 21 9.53 11.15 -5.98
CA GLU A 21 9.21 10.83 -7.38
C GLU A 21 8.58 9.44 -7.50
N LEU A 22 7.47 9.37 -8.25
CA LEU A 22 6.63 8.16 -8.34
C LEU A 22 7.43 6.95 -8.82
N ASN A 23 8.24 7.11 -9.86
CA ASN A 23 9.05 6.03 -10.41
C ASN A 23 10.06 5.50 -9.40
N LEU A 24 10.69 6.38 -8.62
CA LEU A 24 11.62 5.97 -7.57
C LEU A 24 10.87 5.24 -6.44
N PHE A 25 9.73 5.78 -6.01
CA PHE A 25 8.89 5.17 -4.96
C PHE A 25 8.49 3.74 -5.33
N ILE A 26 7.96 3.55 -6.53
CA ILE A 26 7.58 2.23 -7.06
C ILE A 26 8.79 1.31 -7.16
N SER A 27 9.90 1.80 -7.71
CA SER A 27 11.12 0.99 -7.89
C SER A 27 11.70 0.48 -6.57
N GLU A 28 11.60 1.27 -5.50
CA GLU A 28 12.09 0.88 -4.18
C GLU A 28 11.12 -0.09 -3.49
N ILE A 29 9.81 0.07 -3.68
CA ILE A 29 8.80 -0.90 -3.20
C ILE A 29 9.02 -2.27 -3.83
N GLN A 30 9.25 -2.35 -5.15
CA GLN A 30 9.44 -3.62 -5.85
C GLN A 30 10.67 -4.42 -5.39
N LYS A 31 11.64 -3.77 -4.73
CA LYS A 31 12.82 -4.43 -4.14
C LYS A 31 12.54 -5.05 -2.78
N ALA A 32 11.39 -4.74 -2.16
CA ALA A 32 11.05 -5.19 -0.82
C ALA A 32 10.34 -6.55 -0.84
N SER A 33 10.64 -7.39 0.15
CA SER A 33 9.88 -8.62 0.41
C SER A 33 8.61 -8.36 1.24
N LYS A 34 8.54 -7.20 1.91
CA LYS A 34 7.40 -6.74 2.71
C LYS A 34 7.46 -5.22 2.86
N VAL A 35 6.31 -4.57 2.81
CA VAL A 35 6.15 -3.14 3.08
C VAL A 35 5.42 -2.93 4.41
N ILE A 36 5.98 -2.09 5.27
CA ILE A 36 5.33 -1.61 6.49
C ILE A 36 5.05 -0.14 6.27
N SER A 37 3.79 0.28 6.36
CA SER A 37 3.39 1.64 6.02
C SER A 37 2.41 2.22 7.02
N THR A 38 2.55 3.51 7.28
CA THR A 38 1.52 4.36 7.91
C THR A 38 0.67 5.10 6.87
N SER A 39 1.02 4.99 5.57
CA SER A 39 0.34 5.64 4.46
C SER A 39 -0.40 4.63 3.59
N LEU A 40 -1.63 4.95 3.22
CA LEU A 40 -2.43 4.11 2.32
C LEU A 40 -1.74 3.91 0.95
N HIS A 41 -0.98 4.90 0.46
CA HIS A 41 -0.22 4.77 -0.79
C HIS A 41 0.79 3.63 -0.75
N GLY A 42 1.48 3.44 0.39
CA GLY A 42 2.44 2.35 0.55
C GLY A 42 1.75 0.99 0.51
N ILE A 43 0.53 0.89 1.07
CA ILE A 43 -0.26 -0.34 1.05
C ILE A 43 -0.72 -0.68 -0.37
N ILE A 44 -1.41 0.26 -1.03
CA ILE A 44 -1.99 0.05 -2.36
C ILE A 44 -0.91 -0.32 -3.38
N ILE A 45 0.20 0.42 -3.41
CA ILE A 45 1.28 0.18 -4.37
C ILE A 45 2.00 -1.14 -4.08
N ALA A 46 2.22 -1.51 -2.82
CA ALA A 46 2.82 -2.82 -2.52
C ALA A 46 1.91 -3.97 -2.97
N GLU A 47 0.62 -3.89 -2.64
CA GLU A 47 -0.35 -4.93 -2.96
C GLU A 47 -0.62 -5.08 -4.45
N SER A 48 -0.55 -4.00 -5.25
CA SER A 48 -0.67 -4.10 -6.71
C SER A 48 0.46 -4.91 -7.36
N TYR A 49 1.62 -5.00 -6.70
CA TYR A 49 2.73 -5.87 -7.08
C TYR A 49 2.77 -7.19 -6.29
N SER A 50 1.67 -7.55 -5.61
CA SER A 50 1.57 -8.75 -4.76
C SER A 50 2.56 -8.81 -3.60
N ILE A 51 3.14 -7.67 -3.20
CA ILE A 51 4.07 -7.57 -2.07
C ILE A 51 3.26 -7.43 -0.77
N PRO A 52 3.52 -8.27 0.26
CA PRO A 52 2.83 -8.17 1.54
C PRO A 52 2.96 -6.78 2.16
N ALA A 53 1.84 -6.20 2.58
CA ALA A 53 1.79 -4.85 3.13
C ALA A 53 1.13 -4.85 4.53
N VAL A 54 1.78 -4.19 5.49
CA VAL A 54 1.27 -4.08 6.87
C VAL A 54 1.01 -2.61 7.18
N LEU A 55 -0.21 -2.33 7.65
CA LEU A 55 -0.59 -1.01 8.13
C LEU A 55 -0.20 -0.85 9.61
N ILE A 56 0.54 0.22 9.91
CA ILE A 56 0.69 0.74 11.27
C ILE A 56 -0.25 1.92 11.43
N GLU A 57 -0.97 1.96 12.54
CA GLU A 57 -1.82 3.09 12.93
C GLU A 57 -0.97 4.36 13.02
N ASN A 58 -1.39 5.41 12.32
CA ASN A 58 -0.74 6.71 12.40
C ASN A 58 -1.51 7.58 13.40
N ASN A 59 -0.83 8.13 14.40
CA ASN A 59 -1.43 9.05 15.38
C ASN A 59 -1.62 10.48 14.81
N SER A 60 -1.64 10.63 13.49
CA SER A 60 -1.77 11.90 12.78
C SER A 60 -3.17 12.54 12.88
N GLY A 61 -4.16 11.83 13.43
CA GLY A 61 -5.56 12.25 13.47
C GLY A 61 -6.31 12.03 12.15
N GLU A 62 -5.69 11.36 11.17
CA GLU A 62 -6.40 10.92 9.98
C GLU A 62 -7.45 9.85 10.32
N THR A 63 -8.62 9.93 9.71
CA THR A 63 -9.67 8.94 9.93
C THR A 63 -9.23 7.58 9.42
N LEU A 64 -9.47 6.51 10.19
CA LEU A 64 -9.23 5.13 9.74
C LEU A 64 -10.14 4.71 8.57
N PHE A 65 -11.18 5.50 8.27
CA PHE A 65 -12.18 5.23 7.24
C PHE A 65 -11.57 4.86 5.88
N LYS A 66 -10.60 5.63 5.36
CA LYS A 66 -9.96 5.34 4.06
C LYS A 66 -9.27 3.99 4.00
N TYR A 67 -8.72 3.53 5.13
CA TYR A 67 -8.08 2.23 5.21
C TYR A 67 -9.16 1.15 5.22
N HIS A 68 -10.17 1.28 6.08
CA HIS A 68 -11.28 0.34 6.14
C HIS A 68 -12.00 0.19 4.80
N ASP A 69 -12.27 1.30 4.11
CA ASP A 69 -12.88 1.32 2.78
C ASP A 69 -12.05 0.54 1.77
N TYR A 70 -10.74 0.78 1.70
CA TYR A 70 -9.86 0.03 0.81
C TYR A 70 -9.80 -1.48 1.14
N PHE A 71 -9.67 -1.83 2.41
CA PHE A 71 -9.58 -3.24 2.80
C PHE A 71 -10.90 -3.98 2.56
N GLN A 72 -12.04 -3.38 2.92
CA GLN A 72 -13.36 -3.96 2.62
C GLN A 72 -13.61 -4.03 1.11
N GLY A 73 -13.25 -2.97 0.39
CA GLY A 73 -13.34 -2.90 -1.06
C GLY A 73 -12.49 -3.94 -1.78
N THR A 74 -11.49 -4.53 -1.11
CA THR A 74 -10.66 -5.65 -1.61
C THR A 74 -11.00 -6.99 -0.95
N GLY A 75 -12.18 -7.10 -0.34
CA GLY A 75 -12.73 -8.34 0.24
C GLY A 75 -12.19 -8.70 1.63
N ARG A 76 -11.65 -7.73 2.38
CA ARG A 76 -11.05 -7.93 3.71
C ARG A 76 -11.82 -7.17 4.77
N ASP A 77 -12.79 -7.83 5.40
CA ASP A 77 -13.66 -7.24 6.43
C ASP A 77 -12.94 -7.05 7.78
N LYS A 78 -11.94 -7.88 8.07
CA LYS A 78 -11.16 -7.84 9.31
C LYS A 78 -9.71 -7.52 8.99
N VAL A 79 -9.32 -6.28 9.27
CA VAL A 79 -7.96 -5.80 9.07
C VAL A 79 -7.26 -5.72 10.41
N HIS A 80 -6.08 -6.29 10.49
CA HIS A 80 -5.21 -6.08 11.63
C HIS A 80 -4.37 -4.83 11.41
N ILE A 81 -4.66 -3.76 12.16
CA ILE A 81 -3.87 -2.55 12.20
C ILE A 81 -2.86 -2.69 13.33
N CYS A 82 -1.58 -2.67 13.01
CA CYS A 82 -0.51 -2.77 14.00
C CYS A 82 -0.33 -1.44 14.75
N LYS A 83 0.07 -1.50 16.02
CA LYS A 83 0.28 -0.30 16.85
C LYS A 83 1.70 0.25 16.76
N ASP A 84 2.64 -0.59 16.35
CA ASP A 84 4.07 -0.25 16.33
C ASP A 84 4.83 -1.07 15.28
N PHE A 85 6.09 -0.69 15.07
CA PHE A 85 6.96 -1.34 14.11
C PHE A 85 7.26 -2.82 14.44
N ASN A 86 7.38 -3.18 15.71
CA ASN A 86 7.74 -4.55 16.11
C ASN A 86 6.60 -5.53 15.88
N SER A 87 5.37 -5.14 16.21
CA SER A 87 4.15 -5.90 15.88
C SER A 87 4.00 -6.06 14.37
N ALA A 88 4.23 -5.00 13.59
CA ALA A 88 4.20 -5.07 12.13
C ALA A 88 5.31 -5.96 11.53
N LEU A 89 6.49 -6.00 12.15
CA LEU A 89 7.60 -6.84 11.69
C LEU A 89 7.27 -8.33 11.81
N ASN A 90 6.53 -8.73 12.84
CA ASN A 90 6.11 -10.11 13.08
C ASN A 90 4.77 -10.46 12.38
N HIS A 91 4.09 -9.47 11.81
CA HIS A 91 2.86 -9.68 11.06
C HIS A 91 3.13 -9.85 9.56
N SER A 92 2.34 -10.71 8.92
CA SER A 92 2.38 -10.93 7.47
C SER A 92 0.97 -11.25 6.98
N PRO A 93 0.18 -10.24 6.56
CA PRO A 93 -1.14 -10.46 6.04
C PRO A 93 -1.06 -11.04 4.62
N PRO A 94 -2.08 -11.79 4.18
CA PRO A 94 -2.18 -12.20 2.79
C PRO A 94 -2.42 -10.97 1.90
N SER A 95 -1.77 -10.95 0.73
CA SER A 95 -2.05 -9.98 -0.33
C SER A 95 -3.48 -10.21 -0.87
N PRO A 96 -4.25 -9.14 -1.19
CA PRO A 96 -5.57 -9.30 -1.76
C PRO A 96 -5.49 -9.91 -3.17
N ASN A 97 -6.52 -10.66 -3.58
CA ASN A 97 -6.70 -10.99 -4.98
C ASN A 97 -7.37 -9.82 -5.70
N LEU A 98 -6.64 -9.17 -6.62
CA LEU A 98 -7.09 -8.00 -7.36
C LEU A 98 -7.57 -8.31 -8.79
N GLU A 99 -7.50 -9.56 -9.23
CA GLU A 99 -7.76 -9.97 -10.62
C GLU A 99 -9.15 -9.52 -11.10
N LYS A 100 -10.20 -9.79 -10.31
CA LYS A 100 -11.57 -9.36 -10.64
C LYS A 100 -11.73 -7.85 -10.81
N PHE A 101 -10.99 -7.06 -10.01
CA PHE A 101 -11.04 -5.60 -10.11
C PHE A 101 -10.31 -5.13 -11.36
N GLN A 102 -9.15 -5.72 -11.66
CA GLN A 102 -8.38 -5.41 -12.86
C GLN A 102 -9.20 -5.73 -14.12
N ASP A 103 -9.80 -6.92 -14.18
CA ASP A 103 -10.68 -7.33 -15.29
C ASP A 103 -11.88 -6.39 -15.44
N GLY A 104 -12.52 -6.03 -14.33
CA GLY A 104 -13.63 -5.08 -14.32
C GLY A 104 -13.22 -3.71 -14.87
N LEU A 105 -12.10 -3.16 -14.40
CA LEU A 105 -11.57 -1.88 -14.87
C LEU A 105 -11.22 -1.90 -16.35
N LEU A 106 -10.58 -2.96 -16.83
CA LEU A 106 -10.26 -3.13 -18.25
C LEU A 106 -11.53 -3.26 -19.08
N SER A 107 -12.53 -4.02 -18.61
CA SER A 107 -13.79 -4.20 -19.34
C SER A 107 -14.61 -2.91 -19.49
N CYS A 108 -14.47 -1.98 -18.53
CA CYS A 108 -15.11 -0.66 -18.56
C CYS A 108 -14.32 0.37 -19.37
N PHE A 109 -13.08 0.07 -19.79
CA PHE A 109 -12.29 1.01 -20.58
C PHE A 109 -12.90 1.15 -21.98
N PRO A 110 -13.20 2.38 -22.45
CA PRO A 110 -13.89 2.59 -23.71
C PRO A 110 -12.91 2.47 -24.89
N TYR A 111 -12.51 1.23 -25.17
CA TYR A 111 -11.54 0.93 -26.24
C TYR A 111 -12.01 1.40 -27.60
N ASP A 112 -13.31 1.37 -27.86
CA ASP A 112 -13.97 1.76 -29.11
C ASP A 112 -13.69 3.21 -29.52
N ILE A 113 -13.63 4.14 -28.56
CA ILE A 113 -13.29 5.56 -28.82
C ILE A 113 -11.79 5.85 -28.67
N TRP A 114 -11.03 4.97 -28.00
CA TRP A 114 -9.58 5.09 -27.80
C TRP A 114 -8.75 4.28 -28.80
N GLN A 115 -9.37 3.62 -29.81
CA GLN A 115 -8.66 3.13 -30.98
C GLN A 115 -8.18 4.32 -31.83
N ILE A 116 -7.09 4.94 -31.41
CA ILE A 116 -6.34 5.88 -32.25
C ILE A 116 -5.92 5.09 -33.49
N LYS A 117 -6.48 5.46 -34.65
CA LYS A 117 -5.97 5.04 -35.96
C LYS A 117 -4.46 5.31 -35.96
N ARG A 118 -3.67 4.24 -35.93
CA ARG A 118 -2.23 4.32 -36.20
C ARG A 118 -2.01 4.66 -37.67
#